data_AF-A0A3N9ULJ5-F1
#
_entry.id   AF-A0A3N9ULJ5-F1
#
_cell.length_a   1.000
_cell.length_b   1.000
_cell.length_c   1.000
_cell.angle_alpha   90.00
_cell.angle_beta   90.00
_cell.angle_gamma   90.00
#
_symmetry.space_group_name_H-M   'P 1'
#
loop_
_entity.id
_entity.type
_entity.pdbx_description
1 polymer ?
#
loop_
_entity_poly.entity_id
_entity_poly.type
_entity_poly.pdbx_seq_one_letter_code
_entity_poly.pdbx_strand_id
1 'polypeptide(L)'
;MTGIERLQFQDAHLGFDVGANAGQVYRLYKAAFARTPDLGGLGGWIAGMDTGLGLEQVANSFIASAEFQSLYGASSSNGQFVTALYLNVMGRAPDAGGYGYWVNQLASSLQSRAQVLVAFSESGENKSATASLSANGILYASAEQAAGPARGQLWSGTSAADTLMGSVGADTFNGGAGNDSINGGAGIDISLYGGNRSTHTVTRTANGLTVSGGADGTDTLVNVERLKFADIALAFDLNGNAGQTYRLYQAAFDRTPDTPGLSDWIRGMDGGMSLKTVASGFIGSAEFQGLYGANPSNTQFIDLLYANVLNRAPDQAGYDYWNEQMAAGMTRELVLIGFSESAENQAALLPVIQGGIAYVV
;
A
#
# COMPACT_ATOMS: atom_id res chain seq x y z
N MET A 1 -25.43 2.23 22.72
CA MET A 1 -26.22 1.37 21.80
C MET A 1 -25.44 0.08 21.65
N THR A 2 -25.96 -1.03 22.16
CA THR A 2 -25.32 -2.35 22.12
C THR A 2 -25.64 -3.01 20.78
N GLY A 3 -24.87 -2.65 19.75
CA GLY A 3 -24.83 -3.37 18.48
C GLY A 3 -23.81 -4.51 18.53
N ILE A 4 -23.85 -5.41 17.55
CA ILE A 4 -22.76 -6.37 17.34
C ILE A 4 -21.52 -5.58 16.94
N GLU A 5 -20.51 -5.57 17.80
CA GLU A 5 -19.24 -4.87 17.52
C GLU A 5 -18.32 -5.72 16.64
N ARG A 6 -18.48 -7.06 16.66
CA ARG A 6 -17.62 -8.00 15.94
C ARG A 6 -18.40 -9.21 15.42
N LEU A 7 -18.12 -9.59 14.18
CA LEU A 7 -18.49 -10.89 13.63
C LEU A 7 -17.24 -11.76 13.55
N GLN A 8 -17.36 -13.00 14.01
CA GLN A 8 -16.28 -13.98 13.94
C GLN A 8 -16.66 -15.06 12.93
N PHE A 9 -15.77 -15.27 11.97
CA PHE A 9 -15.80 -16.35 10.99
C PHE A 9 -14.71 -17.38 11.37
N GLN A 10 -14.70 -18.54 10.71
CA GLN A 10 -13.69 -19.56 10.98
C GLN A 10 -12.27 -19.10 10.64
N ASP A 11 -12.15 -18.16 9.70
CA ASP A 11 -10.91 -17.69 9.07
C ASP A 11 -10.60 -16.21 9.34
N ALA A 12 -11.61 -15.38 9.64
CA ALA A 12 -11.43 -13.96 9.86
C ALA A 12 -12.40 -13.38 10.88
N HIS A 13 -12.14 -12.13 11.27
CA HIS A 13 -12.98 -11.33 12.14
C HIS A 13 -13.32 -10.03 11.40
N LEU A 14 -14.57 -9.58 11.52
CA LEU A 14 -15.03 -8.31 10.98
C LEU A 14 -15.43 -7.40 12.14
N GLY A 15 -14.65 -6.35 12.39
CA GLY A 15 -14.87 -5.36 13.43
C GLY A 15 -15.67 -4.16 12.94
N PHE A 16 -16.81 -3.89 13.57
CA PHE A 16 -17.63 -2.70 13.34
C PHE A 16 -17.31 -1.57 14.33
N ASP A 17 -16.35 -1.79 15.21
CA ASP A 17 -15.77 -0.81 16.15
C ASP A 17 -14.82 0.17 15.44
N VAL A 18 -15.27 0.72 14.31
CA VAL A 18 -14.52 1.64 13.43
C VAL A 18 -14.20 2.98 14.09
N GLY A 19 -14.93 3.32 15.16
CA GLY A 19 -14.64 4.47 16.03
C GLY A 19 -13.71 4.15 17.21
N ALA A 20 -13.45 2.88 17.50
CA ALA A 20 -12.67 2.40 18.64
C ALA A 20 -11.46 1.57 18.18
N ASN A 21 -11.10 0.50 18.87
CA ASN A 21 -9.82 -0.20 18.74
C ASN A 21 -9.50 -0.60 17.29
N ALA A 22 -10.42 -1.28 16.58
CA ALA A 22 -10.17 -1.69 15.20
C ALA A 22 -9.90 -0.50 14.26
N GLY A 23 -10.73 0.54 14.35
CA GLY A 23 -10.55 1.76 13.56
C GLY A 23 -9.28 2.54 13.91
N GLN A 24 -8.94 2.61 15.20
CA GLN A 24 -7.75 3.30 15.70
C GLN A 24 -6.47 2.65 15.18
N VAL A 25 -6.35 1.31 15.26
CA VAL A 25 -5.15 0.62 14.74
C VAL A 25 -5.07 0.76 13.23
N TYR A 26 -6.18 0.63 12.50
CA TYR A 26 -6.19 0.79 11.04
C TYR A 26 -5.70 2.19 10.63
N ARG A 27 -6.24 3.23 11.26
CA ARG A 27 -5.81 4.62 11.03
C ARG A 27 -4.35 4.85 11.40
N LEU A 28 -3.86 4.15 12.44
CA LEU A 28 -2.48 4.24 12.87
C LEU A 28 -1.53 3.64 11.83
N TYR A 29 -1.90 2.51 11.20
CA TYR A 29 -1.15 1.96 10.06
C TYR A 29 -1.11 2.93 8.88
N LYS A 30 -2.25 3.55 8.54
CA LYS A 30 -2.29 4.57 7.47
C LYS A 30 -1.39 5.76 7.79
N ALA A 31 -1.43 6.27 9.00
CA ALA A 31 -0.60 7.40 9.41
C ALA A 31 0.90 7.05 9.50
N ALA A 32 1.24 5.84 9.94
CA ALA A 32 2.62 5.42 10.14
C ALA A 32 3.29 4.93 8.84
N PHE A 33 2.56 4.29 7.93
CA PHE A 33 3.15 3.55 6.81
C PHE A 33 2.49 3.83 5.45
N ALA A 34 1.47 4.68 5.40
CA ALA A 34 0.66 4.97 4.20
C ALA A 34 -0.02 3.74 3.54
N ARG A 35 -0.01 2.56 4.17
CA ARG A 35 -0.55 1.31 3.60
C ARG A 35 -1.72 0.75 4.40
N THR A 36 -2.53 -0.09 3.75
CA THR A 36 -3.49 -0.95 4.43
C THR A 36 -2.72 -1.96 5.32
N PRO A 37 -3.14 -2.18 6.57
CA PRO A 37 -2.52 -3.19 7.41
C PRO A 37 -2.75 -4.61 6.89
N ASP A 38 -1.83 -5.51 7.20
CA ASP A 38 -2.09 -6.94 7.09
C ASP A 38 -3.06 -7.40 8.20
N LEU A 39 -3.93 -8.37 7.91
CA LEU A 39 -5.01 -8.77 8.82
C LEU A 39 -4.49 -9.34 10.14
N GLY A 40 -3.38 -10.09 10.10
CA GLY A 40 -2.80 -10.74 11.28
C GLY A 40 -2.14 -9.74 12.23
N GLY A 41 -1.30 -8.85 11.70
CA GLY A 41 -0.72 -7.74 12.45
C GLY A 41 -1.81 -6.83 13.01
N LEU A 42 -2.80 -6.46 12.20
CA LEU A 42 -3.96 -5.68 12.66
C LEU A 42 -4.67 -6.36 13.83
N GLY A 43 -5.02 -7.64 13.70
CA GLY A 43 -5.75 -8.34 14.74
C GLY A 43 -4.94 -8.62 16.00
N GLY A 44 -3.61 -8.80 15.88
CA GLY A 44 -2.72 -8.85 17.04
C GLY A 44 -2.75 -7.57 17.87
N TRP A 45 -2.72 -6.41 17.21
CA TRP A 45 -2.84 -5.12 17.89
C TRP A 45 -4.24 -4.87 18.45
N ILE A 46 -5.29 -5.23 17.72
CA ILE A 46 -6.67 -5.13 18.21
C ILE A 46 -6.83 -5.97 19.49
N ALA A 47 -6.38 -7.23 19.47
CA ALA A 47 -6.43 -8.11 20.65
C ALA A 47 -5.63 -7.55 21.84
N GLY A 48 -4.46 -6.97 21.58
CA GLY A 48 -3.69 -6.25 22.59
C GLY A 48 -4.48 -5.08 23.18
N MET A 49 -5.11 -4.25 22.33
CA MET A 49 -5.88 -3.08 22.79
C MET A 49 -7.15 -3.47 23.53
N ASP A 50 -7.80 -4.56 23.15
CA ASP A 50 -8.97 -5.11 23.85
C ASP A 50 -8.63 -5.60 25.26
N THR A 51 -7.38 -5.99 25.48
CA THR A 51 -6.87 -6.43 26.79
C THR A 51 -6.15 -5.31 27.55
N GLY A 52 -6.23 -4.06 27.06
CA GLY A 52 -5.79 -2.87 27.78
C GLY A 52 -4.50 -2.22 27.27
N LEU A 53 -3.93 -2.66 26.15
CA LEU A 53 -2.83 -1.96 25.49
C LEU A 53 -3.31 -0.59 24.97
N GLY A 54 -2.60 0.49 25.29
CA GLY A 54 -2.94 1.82 24.81
C GLY A 54 -2.48 2.06 23.36
N LEU A 55 -3.25 2.85 22.60
CA LEU A 55 -2.91 3.21 21.22
C LEU A 55 -1.52 3.89 21.10
N GLU A 56 -1.12 4.69 22.10
CA GLU A 56 0.21 5.30 22.15
C GLU A 56 1.32 4.25 22.27
N GLN A 57 1.08 3.13 22.97
CA GLN A 57 2.05 2.03 23.08
C GLN A 57 2.20 1.28 21.76
N VAL A 58 1.09 1.11 21.02
CA VAL A 58 1.11 0.59 19.64
C VAL A 58 1.91 1.53 18.73
N ALA A 59 1.64 2.83 18.79
CA ALA A 59 2.36 3.84 18.02
C ALA A 59 3.86 3.84 18.32
N ASN A 60 4.24 3.69 19.59
CA ASN A 60 5.63 3.56 20.00
C ASN A 60 6.28 2.29 19.43
N SER A 61 5.54 1.18 19.41
CA SER A 61 6.00 -0.08 18.83
C SER A 61 6.20 0.03 17.30
N PHE A 62 5.32 0.76 16.61
CA PHE A 62 5.47 1.04 15.18
C PHE A 62 6.72 1.86 14.92
N ILE A 63 6.92 2.96 15.64
CA ILE A 63 8.10 3.83 15.48
C ILE A 63 9.40 3.07 15.75
N ALA A 64 9.38 2.14 16.70
CA ALA A 64 10.53 1.29 17.03
C ALA A 64 10.74 0.12 16.05
N SER A 65 9.80 -0.16 15.14
CA SER A 65 9.88 -1.30 14.25
C SER A 65 10.97 -1.15 13.19
N ALA A 66 11.51 -2.28 12.73
CA ALA A 66 12.48 -2.29 11.63
C ALA A 66 11.91 -1.69 10.34
N GLU A 67 10.62 -1.92 10.06
CA GLU A 67 9.91 -1.33 8.92
C GLU A 67 9.93 0.19 9.00
N PHE A 68 9.53 0.77 10.12
CA PHE A 68 9.47 2.22 10.30
C PHE A 68 10.86 2.86 10.23
N GLN A 69 11.85 2.25 10.87
CA GLN A 69 13.24 2.72 10.83
C GLN A 69 13.85 2.61 9.43
N SER A 70 13.47 1.60 8.63
CA SER A 70 13.92 1.46 7.23
C SER A 70 13.29 2.51 6.32
N LEU A 71 11.99 2.80 6.51
CA LEU A 71 11.25 3.78 5.73
C LEU A 71 11.72 5.21 5.99
N TYR A 72 11.86 5.59 7.27
CA TYR A 72 12.07 6.98 7.66
C TYR A 72 13.47 7.27 8.21
N GLY A 73 14.27 6.23 8.46
CA GLY A 73 15.61 6.32 9.04
C GLY A 73 15.59 6.19 10.57
N ALA A 74 16.47 5.35 11.11
CA ALA A 74 16.61 5.11 12.55
C ALA A 74 16.99 6.38 13.36
N SER A 75 17.48 7.42 12.69
CA SER A 75 17.82 8.72 13.31
C SER A 75 17.13 9.90 12.61
N SER A 76 15.90 9.69 12.11
CA SER A 76 15.11 10.74 11.47
C SER A 76 14.96 11.97 12.37
N SER A 77 15.12 13.16 11.82
CA SER A 77 14.86 14.41 12.54
C SER A 77 13.37 14.58 12.86
N ASN A 78 13.03 15.50 13.78
CA ASN A 78 11.63 15.85 14.05
C ASN A 78 10.93 16.38 12.80
N GLY A 79 11.64 17.16 11.99
CA GLY A 79 11.14 17.68 10.72
C GLY A 79 10.79 16.56 9.74
N GLN A 80 11.73 15.64 9.51
CA GLN A 80 11.54 14.50 8.60
C GLN A 80 10.33 13.64 9.01
N PHE A 81 10.17 13.42 10.32
CA PHE A 81 9.04 12.67 10.85
C PHE A 81 7.70 13.36 10.63
N VAL A 82 7.59 14.64 10.99
CA VAL A 82 6.37 15.42 10.79
C VAL A 82 5.98 15.45 9.32
N THR A 83 6.96 15.69 8.44
CA THR A 83 6.74 15.67 6.98
C THR A 83 6.21 14.33 6.50
N ALA A 84 6.77 13.21 6.97
CA ALA A 84 6.30 11.88 6.61
C ALA A 84 4.84 11.65 7.02
N LEU A 85 4.43 12.09 8.21
CA LEU A 85 3.04 11.95 8.68
C LEU A 85 2.06 12.77 7.84
N TYR A 86 2.44 13.99 7.44
CA TYR A 86 1.64 14.82 6.53
C TYR A 86 1.46 14.16 5.17
N LEU A 87 2.53 13.60 4.59
CA LEU A 87 2.46 12.88 3.33
C LEU A 87 1.59 11.63 3.44
N ASN A 88 1.74 10.85 4.51
CA ASN A 88 0.98 9.63 4.72
C ASN A 88 -0.53 9.88 4.92
N VAL A 89 -0.89 10.91 5.71
CA VAL A 89 -2.29 11.19 6.09
C VAL A 89 -3.00 12.08 5.08
N MET A 90 -2.31 13.09 4.56
CA MET A 90 -2.93 14.16 3.75
C MET A 90 -2.46 14.15 2.30
N GLY A 91 -1.48 13.31 1.93
CA GLY A 91 -0.93 13.25 0.57
C GLY A 91 -0.21 14.53 0.13
N ARG A 92 0.15 15.41 1.07
CA ARG A 92 0.77 16.72 0.81
C ARG A 92 1.81 17.08 1.86
N ALA A 93 2.72 17.98 1.53
CA ALA A 93 3.65 18.56 2.49
C ALA A 93 2.90 19.42 3.55
N PRO A 94 3.49 19.58 4.75
CA PRO A 94 2.96 20.50 5.75
C PRO A 94 3.05 21.96 5.28
N ASP A 95 2.09 22.78 5.68
CA ASP A 95 2.26 24.24 5.63
C ASP A 95 3.24 24.69 6.72
N ALA A 96 3.80 25.89 6.57
CA ALA A 96 4.83 26.41 7.48
C ALA A 96 4.36 26.49 8.95
N GLY A 97 3.07 26.81 9.17
CA GLY A 97 2.50 26.91 10.51
C GLY A 97 2.36 25.53 11.16
N GLY A 98 1.76 24.58 10.45
CA GLY A 98 1.61 23.20 10.90
C GLY A 98 2.95 22.51 11.15
N TYR A 99 3.90 22.65 10.23
CA TYR A 99 5.27 22.14 10.40
C TYR A 99 5.92 22.70 11.68
N GLY A 100 5.92 24.03 11.81
CA GLY A 100 6.52 24.72 12.95
C GLY A 100 5.89 24.30 14.28
N TYR A 101 4.56 24.17 14.32
CA TYR A 101 3.85 23.70 15.51
C TYR A 101 4.35 22.32 15.96
N TRP A 102 4.25 21.30 15.10
CA TRP A 102 4.59 19.93 15.48
C TRP A 102 6.08 19.74 15.79
N VAL A 103 6.95 20.36 15.00
CA VAL A 103 8.40 20.30 15.25
C VAL A 103 8.74 20.93 16.60
N ASN A 104 8.12 22.05 16.97
CA ASN A 104 8.34 22.68 18.27
C ASN A 104 7.81 21.84 19.43
N GLN A 105 6.67 21.17 19.27
CA GLN A 105 6.15 20.24 20.29
C GLN A 105 7.15 19.11 20.58
N LEU A 106 7.75 18.54 19.52
CA LEU A 106 8.76 17.49 19.65
C LEU A 106 10.10 18.02 20.18
N ALA A 107 10.58 19.15 19.67
CA ALA A 107 11.84 19.77 20.08
C ALA A 107 11.81 20.21 21.55
N SER A 108 10.65 20.66 22.03
CA SER A 108 10.44 21.05 23.43
C SER A 108 10.05 19.88 24.34
N SER A 109 10.00 18.65 23.81
CA SER A 109 9.55 17.45 24.54
C SER A 109 8.16 17.57 25.18
N LEU A 110 7.30 18.46 24.64
CA LEU A 110 5.91 18.60 25.07
C LEU A 110 5.05 17.44 24.59
N GLN A 111 5.44 16.82 23.48
CA GLN A 111 4.88 15.56 23.02
C GLN A 111 5.98 14.59 22.59
N SER A 112 5.72 13.31 22.79
CA SER A 112 6.52 12.22 22.22
C SER A 112 6.18 12.04 20.74
N ARG A 113 7.07 11.36 19.99
CA ARG A 113 6.77 10.99 18.59
C ARG A 113 5.56 10.07 18.49
N ALA A 114 5.35 9.19 19.46
CA ALA A 114 4.17 8.34 19.53
C ALA A 114 2.89 9.18 19.69
N GLN A 115 2.92 10.21 20.55
CA GLN A 115 1.79 11.13 20.73
C GLN A 115 1.47 11.92 19.47
N VAL A 116 2.49 12.42 18.77
CA VAL A 116 2.30 13.10 17.49
C VAL A 116 1.75 12.14 16.44
N LEU A 117 2.27 10.93 16.31
CA LEU A 117 1.74 9.92 15.38
C LEU A 117 0.26 9.60 15.68
N VAL A 118 -0.11 9.44 16.96
CA VAL A 118 -1.51 9.25 17.37
C VAL A 118 -2.36 10.47 17.00
N ALA A 119 -1.86 11.69 17.17
CA ALA A 119 -2.59 12.91 16.80
C ALA A 119 -2.88 12.98 15.29
N PHE A 120 -1.92 12.60 14.44
CA PHE A 120 -2.13 12.48 12.99
C PHE A 120 -3.10 11.35 12.64
N SER A 121 -2.93 10.17 13.26
CA SER A 121 -3.81 9.03 13.09
C SER A 121 -5.27 9.39 13.38
N GLU A 122 -5.52 10.14 14.45
CA GLU A 122 -6.86 10.47 14.93
C GLU A 122 -7.37 11.84 14.49
N SER A 123 -6.65 12.51 13.58
CA SER A 123 -7.07 13.76 12.95
C SER A 123 -8.39 13.61 12.18
N GLY A 124 -9.10 14.73 11.99
CA GLY A 124 -10.34 14.74 11.22
C GLY A 124 -10.10 14.28 9.78
N GLU A 125 -8.99 14.73 9.19
CA GLU A 125 -8.56 14.39 7.85
C GLU A 125 -8.36 12.87 7.68
N ASN A 126 -7.61 12.22 8.58
CA ASN A 126 -7.38 10.77 8.48
C ASN A 126 -8.66 9.96 8.72
N LYS A 127 -9.51 10.40 9.65
CA LYS A 127 -10.82 9.78 9.90
C LYS A 127 -11.72 9.88 8.67
N SER A 128 -11.77 11.03 8.01
CA SER A 128 -12.50 11.20 6.75
C SER A 128 -11.92 10.34 5.62
N ALA A 129 -10.59 10.27 5.49
CA ALA A 129 -9.93 9.48 4.46
C ALA A 129 -10.13 7.96 4.63
N THR A 130 -10.35 7.50 5.87
CA THR A 130 -10.55 6.07 6.19
C THR A 130 -12.01 5.68 6.40
N ALA A 131 -12.95 6.64 6.34
CA ALA A 131 -14.37 6.41 6.59
C ALA A 131 -14.99 5.45 5.58
N SER A 132 -14.66 5.57 4.29
CA SER A 132 -15.17 4.66 3.25
C SER A 132 -14.56 3.26 3.34
N LEU A 133 -13.32 3.16 3.78
CA LEU A 133 -12.59 1.90 3.95
C LEU A 133 -13.09 1.08 5.15
N SER A 134 -13.73 1.74 6.12
CA SER A 134 -14.27 1.12 7.33
C SER A 134 -15.80 1.01 7.33
N ALA A 135 -16.49 1.56 6.32
CA ALA A 135 -17.96 1.61 6.26
C ALA A 135 -18.65 0.23 6.29
N ASN A 136 -17.97 -0.82 5.84
CA ASN A 136 -18.46 -2.20 5.82
C ASN A 136 -17.89 -3.06 6.96
N GLY A 137 -17.20 -2.45 7.92
CA GLY A 137 -16.40 -3.13 8.94
C GLY A 137 -14.95 -3.31 8.51
N ILE A 138 -14.07 -3.51 9.48
CA ILE A 138 -12.64 -3.72 9.31
C ILE A 138 -12.36 -5.20 9.46
N LEU A 139 -11.91 -5.83 8.39
CA LEU A 139 -11.47 -7.23 8.43
C LEU A 139 -10.13 -7.32 9.18
N TYR A 140 -9.95 -8.33 10.02
CA TYR A 140 -8.68 -8.69 10.66
C TYR A 140 -8.67 -10.19 11.02
N ALA A 141 -7.53 -10.72 11.44
CA ALA A 141 -7.38 -12.11 11.84
C ALA A 141 -6.84 -12.21 13.27
N SER A 142 -7.30 -13.19 14.05
CA SER A 142 -6.78 -13.37 15.40
C SER A 142 -5.28 -13.70 15.38
N ALA A 143 -4.57 -13.44 16.48
CA ALA A 143 -3.16 -13.82 16.60
C ALA A 143 -2.94 -15.33 16.36
N GLU A 144 -3.93 -16.17 16.63
CA GLU A 144 -3.89 -17.63 16.42
C GLU A 144 -4.11 -18.02 14.95
N GLN A 145 -4.96 -17.28 14.23
CA GLN A 145 -5.11 -17.37 12.77
C GLN A 145 -3.86 -16.83 12.04
N ALA A 146 -3.21 -15.81 12.61
CA ALA A 146 -1.93 -15.28 12.15
C ALA A 146 -0.72 -16.17 12.52
N ALA A 147 -0.85 -17.03 13.56
CA ALA A 147 0.18 -17.94 14.05
C ALA A 147 0.08 -19.37 13.48
N GLY A 148 -1.01 -19.72 12.79
CA GLY A 148 -0.93 -20.76 11.76
C GLY A 148 0.15 -20.35 10.75
N PRO A 149 0.96 -21.26 10.20
CA PRO A 149 2.02 -20.82 9.31
C PRO A 149 1.31 -20.11 8.15
N ALA A 150 1.61 -18.83 7.95
CA ALA A 150 1.13 -17.98 6.85
C ALA A 150 1.63 -18.54 5.51
N ARG A 151 1.19 -19.75 5.19
CA ARG A 151 1.51 -20.49 3.98
C ARG A 151 0.28 -20.35 3.11
N GLY A 152 0.50 -19.72 1.97
CA GLY A 152 -0.43 -19.79 0.86
C GLY A 152 -0.94 -21.21 0.68
N GLN A 153 -2.25 -21.33 0.61
CA GLN A 153 -2.96 -22.57 0.36
C GLN A 153 -3.36 -22.63 -1.11
N LEU A 154 -3.53 -23.85 -1.61
CA LEU A 154 -4.16 -24.09 -2.88
C LEU A 154 -5.63 -24.45 -2.64
N TRP A 155 -6.52 -23.62 -3.14
CA TRP A 155 -7.96 -23.83 -3.13
C TRP A 155 -8.40 -24.33 -4.51
N SER A 156 -9.19 -25.39 -4.55
CA SER A 156 -9.71 -25.95 -5.80
C SER A 156 -11.20 -26.18 -5.67
N GLY A 157 -11.98 -25.50 -6.51
CA GLY A 157 -13.40 -25.73 -6.69
C GLY A 157 -13.66 -26.88 -7.66
N THR A 158 -14.91 -26.96 -8.13
CA THR A 158 -15.46 -28.06 -8.89
C THR A 158 -15.94 -27.60 -10.26
N SER A 159 -16.92 -28.28 -10.85
CA SER A 159 -17.62 -27.82 -12.04
C SER A 159 -18.98 -27.18 -11.71
N ALA A 160 -19.28 -27.02 -10.42
CA ALA A 160 -20.50 -26.40 -9.90
C ALA A 160 -20.18 -24.99 -9.40
N ALA A 161 -21.20 -24.22 -9.03
CA ALA A 161 -20.99 -22.94 -8.38
C ALA A 161 -20.46 -23.15 -6.95
N ASP A 162 -19.22 -22.75 -6.70
CA ASP A 162 -18.54 -22.89 -5.43
C ASP A 162 -18.43 -21.56 -4.67
N THR A 163 -18.23 -21.65 -3.36
CA THR A 163 -17.86 -20.51 -2.50
C THR A 163 -16.55 -20.84 -1.83
N LEU A 164 -15.48 -20.15 -2.25
CA LEU A 164 -14.12 -20.35 -1.76
C LEU A 164 -13.73 -19.16 -0.89
N MET A 165 -13.17 -19.45 0.28
CA MET A 165 -12.76 -18.47 1.27
C MET A 165 -11.33 -18.74 1.66
N GLY A 166 -10.46 -17.78 1.40
CA GLY A 166 -9.03 -17.83 1.64
C GLY A 166 -8.64 -17.62 3.09
N SER A 167 -7.35 -17.78 3.31
CA SER A 167 -6.67 -17.62 4.58
C SER A 167 -6.10 -16.21 4.71
N VAL A 168 -5.16 -16.04 5.64
CA VAL A 168 -4.41 -14.80 5.83
C VAL A 168 -3.07 -14.81 5.07
N GLY A 169 -2.73 -15.93 4.44
CA GLY A 169 -1.52 -16.08 3.63
C GLY A 169 -1.83 -15.89 2.15
N ALA A 170 -0.78 -15.69 1.34
CA ALA A 170 -0.89 -15.53 -0.12
C ALA A 170 -1.39 -16.81 -0.81
N ASP A 171 -2.69 -16.92 -1.01
CA ASP A 171 -3.36 -18.11 -1.49
C ASP A 171 -3.43 -18.18 -3.02
N THR A 172 -3.65 -19.39 -3.53
CA THR A 172 -3.91 -19.65 -4.94
C THR A 172 -5.25 -20.35 -5.09
N PHE A 173 -6.14 -19.79 -5.91
CA PHE A 173 -7.47 -20.31 -6.17
C PHE A 173 -7.57 -20.83 -7.60
N ASN A 174 -8.21 -21.98 -7.75
CA ASN A 174 -8.73 -22.45 -9.02
C ASN A 174 -10.22 -22.73 -8.80
N GLY A 175 -11.08 -21.81 -9.25
CA GLY A 175 -12.54 -21.96 -9.12
C GLY A 175 -13.05 -23.20 -9.85
N GLY A 176 -12.44 -23.49 -11.00
CA GLY A 176 -12.90 -24.53 -11.90
C GLY A 176 -13.95 -23.98 -12.85
N ALA A 177 -14.93 -24.80 -13.20
CA ALA A 177 -16.05 -24.34 -14.01
C ALA A 177 -17.22 -24.03 -13.08
N GLY A 178 -18.05 -23.05 -13.43
CA GLY A 178 -19.20 -22.71 -12.61
C GLY A 178 -19.36 -21.21 -12.52
N ASN A 179 -20.12 -20.74 -11.54
CA ASN A 179 -20.13 -19.31 -11.23
C ASN A 179 -19.67 -19.18 -9.78
N ASP A 180 -18.38 -18.95 -9.59
CA ASP A 180 -17.78 -19.08 -8.27
C ASP A 180 -17.75 -17.76 -7.50
N SER A 181 -17.85 -17.85 -6.18
CA SER A 181 -17.62 -16.73 -5.27
C SER A 181 -16.31 -16.97 -4.53
N ILE A 182 -15.27 -16.20 -4.84
CA ILE A 182 -13.95 -16.31 -4.22
C ILE A 182 -13.68 -15.09 -3.37
N ASN A 183 -13.30 -15.31 -2.12
CA ASN A 183 -12.71 -14.29 -1.25
C ASN A 183 -11.27 -14.69 -0.92
N GLY A 184 -10.27 -13.93 -1.37
CA GLY A 184 -8.86 -14.29 -1.14
C GLY A 184 -8.41 -14.12 0.31
N GLY A 185 -9.05 -13.23 1.07
CA GLY A 185 -8.70 -12.97 2.46
C GLY A 185 -7.58 -11.94 2.59
N ALA A 186 -6.53 -12.26 3.34
CA ALA A 186 -5.34 -11.41 3.41
C ALA A 186 -4.21 -12.03 2.59
N GLY A 187 -3.30 -11.17 2.15
CA GLY A 187 -2.10 -11.61 1.44
C GLY A 187 -2.11 -11.04 0.05
N ILE A 188 -1.31 -11.64 -0.83
CA ILE A 188 -1.37 -11.39 -2.27
C ILE A 188 -1.95 -12.65 -2.88
N ASP A 189 -3.25 -12.62 -3.15
CA ASP A 189 -3.99 -13.80 -3.57
C ASP A 189 -4.07 -13.89 -5.09
N ILE A 190 -3.96 -15.12 -5.60
CA ILE A 190 -3.94 -15.41 -7.04
C ILE A 190 -5.15 -16.27 -7.41
N SER A 191 -6.03 -15.76 -8.27
CA SER A 191 -7.03 -16.60 -8.96
C SER A 191 -6.49 -17.06 -10.31
N LEU A 192 -6.52 -18.37 -10.55
CA LEU A 192 -6.06 -19.04 -11.77
C LEU A 192 -7.22 -19.20 -12.75
N TYR A 193 -6.98 -18.82 -14.00
CA TYR A 193 -7.93 -18.95 -15.10
C TYR A 193 -7.34 -19.80 -16.23
N GLY A 194 -8.18 -20.64 -16.82
CA GLY A 194 -7.79 -21.51 -17.92
C GLY A 194 -7.77 -20.77 -19.26
N GLY A 195 -6.64 -20.78 -19.96
CA GLY A 195 -6.51 -20.13 -21.28
C GLY A 195 -6.05 -18.68 -21.21
N ASN A 196 -6.03 -18.01 -22.35
CA ASN A 196 -5.40 -16.69 -22.47
C ASN A 196 -6.26 -15.56 -21.88
N ARG A 197 -5.65 -14.44 -21.47
CA ARG A 197 -6.38 -13.26 -20.99
C ARG A 197 -7.41 -12.78 -22.01
N SER A 198 -7.13 -12.89 -23.31
CA SER A 198 -8.02 -12.44 -24.38
C SER A 198 -9.35 -13.21 -24.47
N THR A 199 -9.46 -14.40 -23.87
CA THR A 199 -10.71 -15.18 -23.84
C THR A 199 -11.60 -14.84 -22.65
N HIS A 200 -11.16 -13.91 -21.79
CA HIS A 200 -11.86 -13.52 -20.57
C HIS A 200 -12.26 -12.04 -20.60
N THR A 201 -13.35 -11.73 -19.91
CA THR A 201 -13.76 -10.38 -19.57
C THR A 201 -13.49 -10.18 -18.08
N VAL A 202 -12.74 -9.12 -17.73
CA VAL A 202 -12.48 -8.75 -16.35
C VAL A 202 -13.13 -7.39 -16.10
N THR A 203 -14.06 -7.35 -15.15
CA THR A 203 -14.81 -6.14 -14.78
C THR A 203 -14.54 -5.80 -13.33
N ARG A 204 -14.21 -4.54 -13.04
CA ARG A 204 -14.13 -4.06 -11.65
C ARG A 204 -15.53 -3.78 -11.11
N THR A 205 -15.79 -4.21 -9.89
CA THR A 205 -17.01 -3.91 -9.16
C THR A 205 -16.69 -3.01 -7.96
N ALA A 206 -17.71 -2.59 -7.21
CA ALA A 206 -17.51 -1.79 -6.00
C ALA A 206 -16.69 -2.54 -4.93
N ASN A 207 -16.76 -3.88 -4.90
CA ASN A 207 -16.21 -4.71 -3.83
C ASN A 207 -15.10 -5.65 -4.31
N GLY A 208 -14.75 -5.65 -5.60
CA GLY A 208 -13.75 -6.56 -6.16
C GLY A 208 -13.82 -6.67 -7.67
N LEU A 209 -13.83 -7.90 -8.19
CA LEU A 209 -13.79 -8.20 -9.62
C LEU A 209 -14.91 -9.18 -10.01
N THR A 210 -15.36 -9.09 -11.25
CA THR A 210 -16.07 -10.17 -11.93
C THR A 210 -15.23 -10.62 -13.11
N VAL A 211 -14.96 -11.92 -13.20
CA VAL A 211 -14.23 -12.53 -14.30
C VAL A 211 -15.14 -13.51 -15.01
N SER A 212 -15.26 -13.41 -16.32
CA SER A 212 -16.09 -14.33 -17.10
C SER A 212 -15.43 -14.73 -18.41
N GLY A 213 -15.87 -15.84 -18.98
CA GLY A 213 -15.35 -16.37 -20.23
C GLY A 213 -14.56 -17.67 -20.02
N GLY A 214 -13.97 -18.17 -21.11
CA GLY A 214 -13.32 -19.49 -21.07
C GLY A 214 -14.28 -20.63 -20.75
N ALA A 215 -13.76 -21.67 -20.09
CA ALA A 215 -14.54 -22.79 -19.54
C ALA A 215 -14.90 -22.58 -18.06
N ASP A 216 -14.47 -21.45 -17.47
CA ASP A 216 -14.47 -21.22 -16.03
C ASP A 216 -15.81 -20.62 -15.56
N GLY A 217 -16.59 -20.03 -16.48
CA GLY A 217 -17.93 -19.51 -16.25
C GLY A 217 -17.93 -18.04 -15.82
N THR A 218 -18.61 -17.64 -14.74
CA THR A 218 -18.65 -16.25 -14.26
C THR A 218 -18.42 -16.15 -12.76
N ASP A 219 -17.22 -15.70 -12.40
CA ASP A 219 -16.75 -15.63 -11.03
C ASP A 219 -16.85 -14.23 -10.46
N THR A 220 -17.14 -14.16 -9.16
CA THR A 220 -17.08 -12.95 -8.35
C THR A 220 -15.95 -13.08 -7.35
N LEU A 221 -14.99 -12.15 -7.42
CA LEU A 221 -13.78 -12.15 -6.60
C LEU A 221 -13.79 -10.93 -5.67
N VAL A 222 -13.48 -11.14 -4.40
CA VAL A 222 -13.20 -10.07 -3.42
C VAL A 222 -11.87 -10.36 -2.73
N ASN A 223 -11.10 -9.32 -2.37
CA ASN A 223 -9.76 -9.47 -1.80
C ASN A 223 -8.86 -10.44 -2.60
N VAL A 224 -8.80 -10.27 -3.93
CA VAL A 224 -7.91 -11.02 -4.80
C VAL A 224 -7.08 -10.03 -5.61
N GLU A 225 -5.76 -10.05 -5.40
CA GLU A 225 -4.85 -9.05 -5.96
C GLU A 225 -4.29 -9.46 -7.32
N ARG A 226 -4.37 -10.74 -7.71
CA ARG A 226 -3.79 -11.25 -8.95
C ARG A 226 -4.76 -12.17 -9.69
N LEU A 227 -4.86 -11.98 -11.00
CA LEU A 227 -5.47 -12.94 -11.92
C LEU A 227 -4.39 -13.51 -12.82
N LYS A 228 -4.23 -14.83 -12.85
CA LYS A 228 -3.25 -15.51 -13.69
C LYS A 228 -3.94 -16.26 -14.81
N PHE A 229 -3.60 -15.90 -16.04
CA PHE A 229 -4.03 -16.58 -17.26
C PHE A 229 -2.86 -17.40 -17.83
N ALA A 230 -3.09 -18.11 -18.93
CA ALA A 230 -2.07 -18.94 -19.57
C ALA A 230 -0.93 -18.12 -20.22
N ASP A 231 -1.21 -16.87 -20.63
CA ASP A 231 -0.29 -16.00 -21.35
C ASP A 231 0.29 -14.86 -20.48
N ILE A 232 -0.53 -14.24 -19.64
CA ILE A 232 -0.12 -13.15 -18.75
C ILE A 232 -0.84 -13.22 -17.40
N ALA A 233 -0.41 -12.39 -16.46
CA ALA A 233 -1.18 -12.08 -15.27
C ALA A 233 -1.54 -10.59 -15.21
N LEU A 234 -2.60 -10.31 -14.45
CA LEU A 234 -3.05 -8.96 -14.12
C LEU A 234 -2.95 -8.76 -12.61
N ALA A 235 -2.35 -7.66 -12.18
CA ALA A 235 -2.31 -7.23 -10.79
C ALA A 235 -3.30 -6.08 -10.51
N PHE A 236 -4.01 -6.16 -9.38
CA PHE A 236 -5.08 -5.25 -8.98
C PHE A 236 -4.84 -4.57 -7.61
N ASP A 237 -3.70 -4.82 -6.97
CA ASP A 237 -3.18 -4.05 -5.83
C ASP A 237 -2.63 -2.70 -6.30
N LEU A 238 -3.51 -1.85 -6.84
CA LEU A 238 -3.15 -0.54 -7.41
C LEU A 238 -2.49 0.39 -6.38
N ASN A 239 -2.71 0.16 -5.10
CA ASN A 239 -2.06 0.88 -4.00
C ASN A 239 -0.97 0.07 -3.29
N GLY A 240 -0.80 -1.20 -3.67
CA GLY A 240 0.22 -2.12 -3.16
C GLY A 240 1.43 -2.22 -4.07
N ASN A 241 2.09 -3.37 -4.04
CA ASN A 241 3.39 -3.60 -4.68
C ASN A 241 3.37 -3.35 -6.19
N ALA A 242 2.35 -3.84 -6.91
CA ALA A 242 2.30 -3.64 -8.36
C ALA A 242 2.05 -2.17 -8.74
N GLY A 243 1.11 -1.51 -8.05
CA GLY A 243 0.84 -0.09 -8.26
C GLY A 243 2.05 0.79 -7.94
N GLN A 244 2.71 0.56 -6.80
CA GLN A 244 3.91 1.29 -6.40
C GLN A 244 5.05 1.11 -7.42
N THR A 245 5.28 -0.13 -7.88
CA THR A 245 6.31 -0.40 -8.89
C THR A 245 6.00 0.32 -10.20
N TYR A 246 4.75 0.28 -10.68
CA TYR A 246 4.36 0.96 -11.91
C TYR A 246 4.54 2.48 -11.80
N ARG A 247 4.12 3.07 -10.68
CA ARG A 247 4.29 4.52 -10.44
C ARG A 247 5.75 4.93 -10.37
N LEU A 248 6.61 4.06 -9.85
CA LEU A 248 8.04 4.32 -9.77
C LEU A 248 8.71 4.34 -11.16
N TYR A 249 8.29 3.45 -12.07
CA TYR A 249 8.68 3.52 -13.50
C TYR A 249 8.26 4.82 -14.14
N GLN A 250 7.00 5.23 -13.95
CA GLN A 250 6.52 6.51 -14.49
C GLN A 250 7.33 7.68 -13.94
N ALA A 251 7.57 7.71 -12.62
CA ALA A 251 8.29 8.80 -11.99
C ALA A 251 9.77 8.86 -12.39
N ALA A 252 10.43 7.70 -12.53
CA ALA A 252 11.84 7.65 -12.88
C ALA A 252 12.11 7.81 -14.38
N PHE A 253 11.21 7.36 -15.25
CA PHE A 253 11.51 7.17 -16.68
C PHE A 253 10.48 7.75 -17.65
N ASP A 254 9.35 8.28 -17.15
CA ASP A 254 8.24 8.80 -17.96
C ASP A 254 7.79 7.81 -19.05
N ARG A 255 7.64 6.54 -18.68
CA ARG A 255 7.20 5.49 -19.61
C ARG A 255 6.40 4.41 -18.94
N THR A 256 5.60 3.73 -19.77
CA THR A 256 5.04 2.42 -19.43
C THR A 256 6.19 1.43 -19.16
N PRO A 257 6.15 0.69 -18.04
CA PRO A 257 7.13 -0.36 -17.76
C PRO A 257 7.14 -1.43 -18.84
N ASP A 258 8.31 -2.01 -19.10
CA ASP A 258 8.36 -3.27 -19.82
C ASP A 258 7.90 -4.41 -18.91
N THR A 259 7.21 -5.38 -19.49
CA THR A 259 6.59 -6.47 -18.72
C THR A 259 7.62 -7.29 -17.93
N PRO A 260 8.78 -7.71 -18.49
CA PRO A 260 9.76 -8.48 -17.73
C PRO A 260 10.32 -7.72 -16.51
N GLY A 261 10.79 -6.49 -16.70
CA GLY A 261 11.35 -5.69 -15.61
C GLY A 261 10.31 -5.36 -14.54
N LEU A 262 9.08 -5.05 -14.93
CA LEU A 262 7.98 -4.86 -13.97
C LEU A 262 7.73 -6.11 -13.13
N SER A 263 7.75 -7.28 -13.78
CA SER A 263 7.47 -8.56 -13.12
C SER A 263 8.53 -8.92 -12.08
N ASP A 264 9.80 -8.68 -12.37
CA ASP A 264 10.89 -8.96 -11.45
C ASP A 264 10.80 -8.11 -10.18
N TRP A 265 10.43 -6.83 -10.33
CA TRP A 265 10.24 -5.93 -9.18
C TRP A 265 9.00 -6.30 -8.37
N ILE A 266 7.86 -6.60 -9.02
CA ILE A 266 6.66 -7.09 -8.33
C ILE A 266 6.99 -8.34 -7.52
N ARG A 267 7.66 -9.33 -8.12
CA ARG A 267 8.07 -10.57 -7.44
C ARG A 267 9.01 -10.29 -6.27
N GLY A 268 9.95 -9.36 -6.45
CA GLY A 268 10.84 -8.91 -5.37
C GLY A 268 10.06 -8.32 -4.20
N MET A 269 9.13 -7.41 -4.46
CA MET A 269 8.32 -6.73 -3.44
C MET A 269 7.32 -7.67 -2.77
N ASP A 270 6.69 -8.56 -3.52
CA ASP A 270 5.84 -9.64 -2.98
C ASP A 270 6.65 -10.58 -2.07
N GLY A 271 7.96 -10.72 -2.33
CA GLY A 271 8.93 -11.42 -1.47
C GLY A 271 9.50 -10.61 -0.30
N GLY A 272 9.01 -9.39 -0.05
CA GLY A 272 9.44 -8.54 1.06
C GLY A 272 10.52 -7.51 0.74
N MET A 273 10.88 -7.32 -0.53
CA MET A 273 11.76 -6.22 -0.94
C MET A 273 11.07 -4.88 -0.70
N SER A 274 11.78 -3.92 -0.10
CA SER A 274 11.22 -2.58 0.13
C SER A 274 11.15 -1.75 -1.15
N LEU A 275 10.17 -0.86 -1.27
CA LEU A 275 10.07 0.10 -2.37
C LEU A 275 11.34 0.98 -2.48
N LYS A 276 12.00 1.27 -1.35
CA LYS A 276 13.27 2.00 -1.34
C LYS A 276 14.39 1.22 -2.03
N THR A 277 14.43 -0.11 -1.86
CA THR A 277 15.39 -0.98 -2.56
C THR A 277 15.14 -0.95 -4.07
N VAL A 278 13.87 -0.97 -4.49
CA VAL A 278 13.48 -0.82 -5.91
C VAL A 278 13.93 0.54 -6.44
N ALA A 279 13.64 1.63 -5.73
CA ALA A 279 14.07 2.99 -6.11
C ALA A 279 15.60 3.11 -6.23
N SER A 280 16.33 2.47 -5.32
CA SER A 280 17.80 2.40 -5.40
C SER A 280 18.27 1.63 -6.64
N GLY A 281 17.61 0.52 -6.98
CA GLY A 281 17.87 -0.23 -8.21
C GLY A 281 17.62 0.59 -9.47
N PHE A 282 16.57 1.41 -9.49
CA PHE A 282 16.27 2.31 -10.61
C PHE A 282 17.36 3.37 -10.73
N ILE A 283 17.68 4.09 -9.65
CA ILE A 283 18.73 5.12 -9.64
C ILE A 283 20.09 4.56 -10.06
N GLY A 284 20.40 3.32 -9.64
CA GLY A 284 21.63 2.63 -10.00
C GLY A 284 21.65 2.07 -11.44
N SER A 285 20.53 2.08 -12.15
CA SER A 285 20.43 1.49 -13.50
C SER A 285 21.14 2.33 -14.56
N ALA A 286 21.58 1.67 -15.63
CA ALA A 286 22.17 2.35 -16.79
C ALA A 286 21.15 3.28 -17.49
N GLU A 287 19.87 2.92 -17.48
CA GLU A 287 18.79 3.75 -18.03
C GLU A 287 18.67 5.07 -17.27
N PHE A 288 18.63 5.00 -15.93
CA PHE A 288 18.57 6.20 -15.09
C PHE A 288 19.81 7.08 -15.27
N GLN A 289 21.01 6.49 -15.29
CA GLN A 289 22.24 7.22 -15.55
C GLN A 289 22.29 7.83 -16.96
N GLY A 290 21.65 7.21 -17.95
CA GLY A 290 21.51 7.76 -19.29
C GLY A 290 20.59 8.98 -19.35
N LEU A 291 19.49 8.96 -18.58
CA LEU A 291 18.48 10.03 -18.56
C LEU A 291 18.89 11.20 -17.66
N TYR A 292 19.41 10.92 -16.47
CA TYR A 292 19.76 11.92 -15.46
C TYR A 292 21.25 12.31 -15.51
N GLY A 293 22.08 11.54 -16.20
CA GLY A 293 23.54 11.62 -16.11
C GLY A 293 24.11 10.78 -14.97
N ALA A 294 25.41 10.52 -15.01
CA ALA A 294 26.07 9.68 -14.00
C ALA A 294 26.10 10.29 -12.59
N ASN A 295 26.04 11.62 -12.50
CA ASN A 295 26.03 12.38 -11.24
C ASN A 295 25.18 13.65 -11.41
N PRO A 296 23.84 13.54 -11.47
CA PRO A 296 22.99 14.71 -11.63
C PRO A 296 23.18 15.68 -10.47
N SER A 297 23.14 16.98 -10.76
CA SER A 297 22.92 17.98 -9.73
C SER A 297 21.52 17.82 -9.11
N ASN A 298 21.31 18.37 -7.91
CA ASN A 298 19.99 18.36 -7.29
C ASN A 298 18.94 19.04 -8.18
N THR A 299 19.32 20.11 -8.87
CA THR A 299 18.47 20.81 -9.84
C THR A 299 18.05 19.90 -10.98
N GLN A 300 19.00 19.25 -11.64
CA GLN A 300 18.70 18.34 -12.74
C GLN A 300 17.80 17.18 -12.29
N PHE A 301 18.07 16.63 -11.10
CA PHE A 301 17.30 15.52 -10.56
C PHE A 301 15.85 15.93 -10.24
N ILE A 302 15.62 17.06 -9.57
CA ILE A 302 14.28 17.55 -9.23
C ILE A 302 13.52 17.94 -10.51
N ASP A 303 14.15 18.67 -11.43
CA ASP A 303 13.50 19.14 -12.66
C ASP A 303 12.98 17.97 -13.50
N LEU A 304 13.77 16.89 -13.63
CA LEU A 304 13.36 15.69 -14.36
C LEU A 304 12.20 14.95 -13.68
N LEU A 305 12.18 14.84 -12.35
CA LEU A 305 11.06 14.21 -11.64
C LEU A 305 9.75 15.01 -11.80
N TYR A 306 9.83 16.34 -11.76
CA TYR A 306 8.70 17.22 -12.05
C TYR A 306 8.21 17.07 -13.49
N ALA A 307 9.13 16.97 -14.45
CA ALA A 307 8.78 16.72 -15.84
C ALA A 307 8.05 15.38 -16.00
N ASN A 308 8.61 14.29 -15.47
CA ASN A 308 8.08 12.94 -15.62
C ASN A 308 6.71 12.74 -14.96
N VAL A 309 6.48 13.35 -13.80
CA VAL A 309 5.28 13.12 -12.98
C VAL A 309 4.19 14.16 -13.24
N LEU A 310 4.58 15.43 -13.39
CA LEU A 310 3.65 16.55 -13.43
C LEU A 310 3.62 17.25 -14.79
N ASN A 311 4.43 16.82 -15.76
CA ASN A 311 4.53 17.42 -17.09
C ASN A 311 4.78 18.93 -17.06
N ARG A 312 5.55 19.40 -16.07
CA ARG A 312 5.87 20.82 -15.87
C ARG A 312 7.22 20.99 -15.18
N ALA A 313 7.78 22.19 -15.24
CA ALA A 313 8.89 22.58 -14.37
C ALA A 313 8.39 22.79 -12.92
N PRO A 314 9.25 22.61 -11.90
CA PRO A 314 8.92 23.02 -10.55
C PRO A 314 8.69 24.53 -10.49
N ASP A 315 7.72 24.93 -9.66
CA ASP A 315 7.71 26.30 -9.15
C ASP A 315 8.81 26.46 -8.08
N GLN A 316 9.15 27.71 -7.75
CA GLN A 316 10.25 28.01 -6.83
C GLN A 316 10.07 27.34 -5.46
N ALA A 317 8.85 27.34 -4.92
CA ALA A 317 8.57 26.77 -3.60
C ALA A 317 8.71 25.24 -3.61
N GLY A 318 8.20 24.57 -4.64
CA GLY A 318 8.34 23.13 -4.81
C GLY A 318 9.80 22.70 -4.98
N TYR A 319 10.57 23.44 -5.77
CA TYR A 319 12.00 23.22 -5.92
C TYR A 319 12.74 23.36 -4.57
N ASP A 320 12.53 24.49 -3.89
CA ASP A 320 13.20 24.81 -2.63
C ASP A 320 12.91 23.75 -1.58
N TYR A 321 11.66 23.29 -1.49
CA TYR A 321 11.24 22.21 -0.59
C TYR A 321 12.09 20.94 -0.78
N TRP A 322 12.15 20.40 -2.01
CA TRP A 322 12.89 19.16 -2.26
C TRP A 322 14.40 19.34 -2.05
N ASN A 323 14.94 20.49 -2.44
CA ASN A 323 16.35 20.79 -2.26
C ASN A 323 16.73 20.90 -0.77
N GLU A 324 15.88 21.52 0.05
CA GLU A 324 16.05 21.58 1.51
C GLU A 324 15.93 20.19 2.15
N GLN A 325 14.99 19.34 1.73
CA GLN A 325 14.89 17.96 2.24
C GLN A 325 16.18 17.17 1.96
N MET A 326 16.73 17.29 0.75
CA MET A 326 18.00 16.64 0.40
C MET A 326 19.18 17.22 1.19
N ALA A 327 19.21 18.54 1.41
CA ALA A 327 20.22 19.18 2.25
C ALA A 327 20.14 18.72 3.72
N ALA A 328 18.94 18.37 4.20
CA ALA A 328 18.70 17.78 5.51
C ALA A 328 18.98 16.26 5.58
N GLY A 329 19.53 15.67 4.51
CA GLY A 329 19.95 14.27 4.47
C GLY A 329 18.91 13.30 3.91
N MET A 330 17.81 13.77 3.31
CA MET A 330 16.91 12.90 2.55
C MET A 330 17.64 12.34 1.32
N THR A 331 17.60 11.02 1.17
CA THR A 331 18.23 10.32 0.04
C THR A 331 17.43 10.49 -1.24
N ARG A 332 18.07 10.39 -2.42
CA ARG A 332 17.41 10.50 -3.72
C ARG A 332 16.33 9.43 -3.94
N GLU A 333 16.51 8.23 -3.37
CA GLU A 333 15.50 7.18 -3.35
C GLU A 333 14.18 7.66 -2.73
N LEU A 334 14.26 8.36 -1.60
CA LEU A 334 13.09 8.88 -0.88
C LEU A 334 12.44 10.05 -1.63
N VAL A 335 13.23 10.87 -2.32
CA VAL A 335 12.69 11.92 -3.19
C VAL A 335 11.93 11.29 -4.37
N LEU A 336 12.54 10.34 -5.08
CA LEU A 336 11.88 9.62 -6.18
C LEU A 336 10.59 8.93 -5.71
N ILE A 337 10.61 8.27 -4.55
CA ILE A 337 9.40 7.67 -3.94
C ILE A 337 8.36 8.75 -3.63
N GLY A 338 8.77 9.91 -3.11
CA GLY A 338 7.87 11.03 -2.82
C GLY A 338 7.12 11.55 -4.06
N PHE A 339 7.80 11.61 -5.20
CA PHE A 339 7.17 11.94 -6.48
C PHE A 339 6.27 10.80 -6.98
N SER A 340 6.78 9.56 -6.96
CA SER A 340 6.05 8.34 -7.36
C SER A 340 4.72 8.22 -6.62
N GLU A 341 4.73 8.43 -5.31
CA GLU A 341 3.57 8.20 -4.45
C GLU A 341 2.79 9.49 -4.15
N SER A 342 3.09 10.59 -4.85
CA SER A 342 2.30 11.82 -4.74
C SER A 342 0.84 11.59 -5.18
N ALA A 343 -0.08 12.32 -4.55
CA ALA A 343 -1.51 12.23 -4.89
C ALA A 343 -1.77 12.55 -6.37
N GLU A 344 -0.98 13.47 -6.93
CA GLU A 344 -1.04 13.85 -8.35
C GLU A 344 -0.64 12.69 -9.26
N ASN A 345 0.47 11.99 -8.99
CA ASN A 345 0.90 10.84 -9.79
C ASN A 345 -0.08 9.67 -9.69
N GLN A 346 -0.56 9.37 -8.49
CA GLN A 346 -1.56 8.31 -8.27
C GLN A 346 -2.84 8.59 -9.05
N ALA A 347 -3.34 9.83 -9.01
CA ALA A 347 -4.54 10.23 -9.75
C ALA A 347 -4.32 10.19 -11.27
N ALA A 348 -3.15 10.63 -11.75
CA ALA A 348 -2.80 10.64 -13.16
C ALA A 348 -2.72 9.22 -13.75
N LEU A 349 -2.22 8.25 -12.98
CA LEU A 349 -2.02 6.88 -13.45
C LEU A 349 -3.23 5.97 -13.25
N LEU A 350 -4.16 6.32 -12.35
CA LEU A 350 -5.35 5.49 -12.10
C LEU A 350 -6.09 5.10 -13.39
N PRO A 351 -6.37 6.00 -14.36
CA PRO A 351 -7.03 5.63 -15.61
C PRO A 351 -6.26 4.60 -16.45
N VAL A 352 -4.93 4.57 -16.32
CA VAL A 352 -4.02 3.68 -17.06
C VAL A 352 -3.99 2.29 -16.42
N ILE A 353 -3.90 2.22 -15.08
CA ILE A 353 -3.68 0.96 -14.37
C ILE A 353 -4.96 0.32 -13.81
N GLN A 354 -6.09 1.04 -13.80
CA GLN A 354 -7.35 0.52 -13.26
C GLN A 354 -7.86 -0.75 -13.95
N GLY A 355 -7.45 -1.02 -15.20
CA GLY A 355 -7.81 -2.25 -15.92
C GLY A 355 -7.07 -3.50 -15.43
N GLY A 356 -6.13 -3.34 -14.50
CA GLY A 356 -5.19 -4.37 -14.08
C GLY A 356 -3.83 -4.14 -14.74
N ILE A 357 -2.77 -4.27 -13.95
CA ILE A 357 -1.39 -4.10 -14.40
C ILE A 357 -0.90 -5.43 -14.98
N ALA A 358 -0.62 -5.45 -16.27
CA ALA A 358 -0.14 -6.66 -16.95
C ALA A 358 1.33 -6.96 -16.60
N TYR A 359 1.59 -8.19 -16.19
CA TYR A 359 2.92 -8.70 -15.84
C TYR A 359 3.03 -10.20 -16.21
N VAL A 360 4.23 -10.77 -16.13
CA VAL A 360 4.49 -12.20 -16.36
C VAL A 360 4.85 -12.88 -15.03
N VAL A 361 4.31 -14.08 -14.80
CA VAL A 361 4.44 -14.80 -13.51
C VAL A 361 5.63 -15.73 -13.51
#